data_AF-A0A349S5W3-F1
#
_entry.id   AF-A0A349S5W3-F1
#
_cell.length_a   1.000
_cell.length_b   1.000
_cell.length_c   1.000
_cell.angle_alpha   90.00
_cell.angle_beta   90.00
_cell.angle_gamma   90.00
#
_symmetry.space_group_name_H-M   'P 1'
#
loop_
_entity.id
_entity.type
_entity.pdbx_description
1 polymer ?
#
loop_
_entity_poly.entity_id
_entity_poly.type
_entity_poly.pdbx_seq_one_letter_code
_entity_poly.pdbx_strand_id
1 'polypeptide(L)' 'MLEASNNNELPEIPSKRYFTIGEVSELCGVKPHVLRYWEQEFTQLEPGKRRGNRRYYKRSDVVLVREIRHLLYEEGFT' A
#
# COMPACT_ATOMS: atom_id res chain seq x y z
N MET A 1 1.00 -16.32 -12.57
CA MET A 1 1.95 -15.39 -13.22
C MET A 1 1.54 -13.97 -12.89
N LEU A 2 2.25 -13.32 -11.97
CA LEU A 2 2.17 -11.89 -11.75
C LEU A 2 3.61 -11.38 -11.69
N GLU A 3 3.94 -10.56 -12.68
CA GLU A 3 5.29 -10.11 -13.01
C GLU A 3 5.90 -9.34 -11.83
N ALA A 4 6.87 -9.98 -11.18
CA ALA A 4 7.87 -9.30 -10.35
C ALA A 4 8.90 -8.62 -11.26
N SER A 5 8.43 -7.74 -12.15
CA SER A 5 9.30 -6.92 -12.98
C SER A 5 9.28 -5.51 -12.42
N ASN A 6 10.25 -5.22 -11.54
CA ASN A 6 11.15 -4.06 -11.65
C ASN A 6 11.67 -3.64 -10.26
N ASN A 7 12.91 -4.04 -9.99
CA ASN A 7 13.96 -3.26 -9.33
C ASN A 7 13.54 -2.05 -8.48
N ASN A 8 13.45 -2.30 -7.18
CA ASN A 8 14.17 -1.64 -6.09
C ASN A 8 14.32 -0.10 -5.99
N GLU A 9 13.55 0.72 -6.71
CA GLU A 9 13.49 2.17 -6.47
C GLU A 9 12.03 2.64 -6.44
N LEU A 10 11.33 2.28 -5.35
CA LEU A 10 10.06 2.93 -5.07
C LEU A 10 10.32 4.42 -4.83
N PRO A 11 9.54 5.32 -5.47
CA PRO A 11 9.72 6.76 -5.35
C PRO A 11 9.66 7.19 -3.88
N GLU A 12 10.42 8.23 -3.54
CA GLU A 12 10.39 8.78 -2.19
C GLU A 12 8.96 9.18 -1.82
N ILE A 13 8.55 8.80 -0.61
CA ILE A 13 7.22 9.14 -0.11
C ILE A 13 7.21 10.65 0.12
N PRO A 14 6.41 11.44 -0.63
CA PRO A 14 6.43 12.88 -0.50
C PRO A 14 5.91 13.29 0.88
N SER A 15 6.21 14.51 1.33
CA SER A 15 5.81 15.03 2.65
C SER A 15 4.29 15.31 2.79
N LYS A 16 3.46 14.70 1.94
CA LYS A 16 2.00 14.81 1.94
C LYS A 16 1.42 14.06 3.15
N ARG A 17 0.39 14.64 3.78
CA ARG A 17 -0.26 14.05 4.97
C ARG A 17 -1.20 12.90 4.63
N TYR A 18 -1.83 12.94 3.46
CA TYR A 18 -2.84 11.97 3.04
C TYR A 18 -2.66 11.59 1.58
N PHE A 19 -2.74 10.30 1.30
CA PHE A 19 -2.60 9.69 0.00
C PHE A 19 -3.90 8.99 -0.38
N THR A 20 -4.23 8.97 -1.66
CA THR A 20 -5.33 8.15 -2.19
C THR A 20 -4.84 6.75 -2.56
N ILE A 21 -5.75 5.79 -2.72
CA ILE A 21 -5.39 4.42 -3.11
C ILE A 21 -4.61 4.34 -4.43
N GLY A 22 -4.87 5.27 -5.36
CA GLY A 22 -4.12 5.37 -6.61
C GLY A 22 -2.68 5.83 -6.39
N GLU A 23 -2.50 6.87 -5.56
CA GLU A 23 -1.16 7.36 -5.20
C GLU A 23 -0.37 6.29 -4.44
N VAL A 24 -0.98 5.59 -3.48
CA VAL A 24 -0.31 4.49 -2.75
C VAL A 24 0.04 3.33 -3.70
N SER A 25 -0.85 3.03 -4.64
CA SER A 25 -0.60 1.99 -5.64
C SER A 25 0.63 2.31 -6.49
N GLU A 26 0.80 3.56 -6.90
CA GLU A 26 1.95 4.03 -7.67
C GLU A 26 3.22 4.09 -6.81
N LEU A 27 3.13 4.61 -5.58
CA LEU A 27 4.26 4.72 -4.64
C LEU A 27 4.81 3.37 -4.19
N CYS A 28 3.97 2.34 -4.08
CA CYS A 28 4.35 1.02 -3.59
C CYS A 28 4.48 -0.03 -4.71
N GLY A 29 4.09 0.30 -5.94
CA GLY A 29 4.03 -0.66 -7.05
C GLY A 29 3.02 -1.79 -6.82
N VAL A 30 1.98 -1.55 -6.03
CA VAL A 30 0.97 -2.55 -5.65
C VAL A 30 -0.35 -2.20 -6.31
N LYS A 31 -1.10 -3.17 -6.85
CA LYS A 31 -2.38 -2.87 -7.53
C LYS A 31 -3.44 -2.42 -6.51
N PRO A 32 -4.37 -1.50 -6.87
CA PRO A 32 -5.39 -1.00 -5.93
C PRO A 32 -6.29 -2.09 -5.32
N HIS A 33 -6.56 -3.19 -6.05
CA HIS A 33 -7.35 -4.29 -5.49
C HIS A 33 -6.59 -5.07 -4.41
N VAL A 34 -5.25 -5.16 -4.49
CA VAL A 34 -4.42 -5.80 -3.47
C VAL A 34 -4.43 -4.94 -2.21
N LEU A 35 -4.33 -3.61 -2.35
CA LEU A 35 -4.48 -2.69 -1.22
C LEU A 35 -5.84 -2.87 -0.54
N ARG A 36 -6.93 -3.01 -1.31
CA ARG A 36 -8.27 -3.30 -0.74
C ARG A 36 -8.33 -4.63 0.00
N TYR A 37 -7.62 -5.64 -0.50
CA TYR A 37 -7.53 -6.93 0.16
C TYR A 37 -6.75 -6.81 1.48
N TRP A 38 -5.60 -6.12 1.46
CA TRP A 38 -4.81 -5.85 2.66
C TRP A 38 -5.54 -5.00 3.69
N GLU A 39 -6.41 -4.08 3.28
CA GLU A 39 -7.29 -3.35 4.21
C GLU A 39 -8.28 -4.27 4.95
N GLN A 40 -8.57 -5.47 4.43
CA GLN A 40 -9.41 -6.46 5.13
C GLN A 40 -8.56 -7.37 6.02
N GLU A 41 -7.39 -7.79 5.55
CA GLU A 41 -6.50 -8.69 6.30
C GLU A 41 -5.75 -7.97 7.44
N PHE A 42 -5.29 -6.74 7.20
CA PHE A 42 -4.48 -5.96 8.14
C PHE A 42 -5.32 -4.82 8.72
N THR A 43 -5.82 -5.01 9.94
CA THR A 43 -6.51 -3.97 10.72
C THR A 43 -5.64 -2.74 11.01
N GLN A 44 -4.31 -2.88 10.94
CA GLN A 44 -3.36 -1.75 11.03
C GLN A 44 -3.40 -0.86 9.78
N LEU A 45 -3.76 -1.43 8.62
CA LEU A 45 -3.95 -0.77 7.34
C LEU A 45 -5.42 -0.38 7.18
N GLU A 46 -6.05 0.10 8.25
CA GLU A 46 -7.40 0.64 8.19
C GLU A 46 -7.33 2.14 7.85
N PRO A 47 -7.57 2.55 6.59
CA PRO A 47 -7.66 3.97 6.27
C PRO A 47 -8.88 4.51 7.03
N GLY A 48 -8.61 5.19 8.14
CA GLY A 48 -9.64 5.53 9.13
C GLY A 48 -10.92 6.00 8.46
N LYS A 49 -12.02 5.26 8.69
CA LYS A 49 -13.34 5.50 8.09
C LYS A 49 -13.84 6.89 8.48
N ARG A 50 -13.45 7.91 7.72
CA ARG A 50 -14.02 9.25 7.85
C ARG A 50 -15.35 9.32 7.12
N ARG A 51 -16.23 10.19 7.63
CA ARG A 51 -17.50 10.54 6.97
C ARG A 51 -17.23 10.86 5.49
N GLY A 52 -17.92 10.16 4.58
CA GLY A 52 -17.83 10.38 3.13
C GLY A 52 -17.27 9.22 2.30
N ASN A 53 -17.05 8.02 2.88
CA ASN A 53 -16.63 6.79 2.17
C ASN A 53 -15.31 6.91 1.37
N ARG A 54 -14.55 7.98 1.57
CA ARG A 54 -13.25 8.21 0.95
C ARG A 54 -12.16 7.68 1.87
N ARG A 55 -11.33 6.80 1.32
CA ARG A 55 -10.19 6.20 2.00
C ARG A 55 -8.97 7.09 1.77
N TYR A 56 -8.32 7.47 2.86
CA TYR A 56 -7.08 8.22 2.84
C TYR A 56 -6.04 7.45 3.62
N TYR A 57 -4.90 7.22 2.99
CA TYR A 57 -3.74 6.59 3.61
C TYR A 57 -2.84 7.67 4.16
N LYS A 58 -2.31 7.48 5.36
CA LYS A 58 -1.25 8.29 5.92
C LYS A 58 0.08 7.81 5.38
N ARG A 59 1.12 8.62 5.60
CA ARG A 59 2.50 8.22 5.36
C ARG A 59 2.85 6.89 6.05
N SER A 60 2.38 6.69 7.28
CA SER A 60 2.57 5.44 8.03
C SER A 60 1.99 4.23 7.31
N ASP A 61 0.79 4.37 6.73
CA ASP A 61 0.13 3.28 6.00
C ASP A 61 0.91 2.95 4.72
N VAL A 62 1.48 3.94 4.03
CA VAL A 62 2.35 3.74 2.86
C VAL A 62 3.62 2.96 3.24
N VAL A 63 4.23 3.29 4.38
CA VAL A 63 5.39 2.55 4.90
C VAL A 63 5.01 1.11 5.22
N LEU A 64 3.86 0.89 5.88
CA LEU A 64 3.34 -0.44 6.19
C LEU A 64 3.09 -1.26 4.91
N VAL A 65 2.49 -0.67 3.88
CA VAL A 65 2.27 -1.32 2.57
C VAL A 65 3.60 -1.75 1.95
N ARG A 66 4.65 -0.92 2.04
CA ARG A 66 5.99 -1.28 1.53
C ARG A 66 6.57 -2.48 2.29
N GLU A 67 6.37 -2.52 3.59
CA GLU A 67 6.83 -3.59 4.46
C GLU A 67 6.06 -4.89 4.21
N ILE A 68 4.73 -4.85 4.16
CA ILE A 68 3.89 -6.01 3.81
C ILE A 68 4.26 -6.55 2.42
N ARG A 69 4.49 -5.67 1.44
CA ARG A 69 4.98 -6.08 0.12
C ARG A 69 6.32 -6.81 0.25
N HIS A 70 7.29 -6.22 0.93
CA HIS A 70 8.60 -6.83 1.11
C HIS A 70 8.48 -8.21 1.75
N LEU A 71 7.69 -8.34 2.82
CA LEU A 71 7.46 -9.63 3.50
C LEU A 71 6.78 -10.66 2.58
N LEU A 72 5.68 -10.31 1.90
CA LEU A 72 4.96 -11.25 1.04
C LEU A 72 5.78 -11.71 -0.17
N TYR A 73 6.56 -10.79 -0.78
CA TYR A 73 7.31 -11.07 -2.01
C TYR A 73 8.69 -11.67 -1.74
N GLU A 74 9.35 -11.35 -0.62
CA GLU A 74 10.66 -11.93 -0.27
C GLU A 74 10.56 -13.19 0.58
N GLU A 75 9.59 -13.30 1.49
CA GLU A 75 9.45 -14.49 2.36
C GLU A 75 8.56 -15.59 1.73
N GLY A 76 7.95 -15.34 0.57
CA GLY A 76 7.27 -16.39 -0.21
C GLY A 76 5.93 -16.86 0.36
N PHE A 77 5.21 -16.01 1.10
CA PHE A 77 3.84 -16.25 1.57
C PHE A 77 2.80 -16.14 0.44
N THR A 78 2.96 -16.93 -0.63
CA THR A 78 1.98 -17.08 -1.73
C THR A 78 1.38 -18.48 -1.76
#